data_AF-A0A7S2XXF2-F1
#
_entry.id   AF-A0A7S2XXF2-F1
#
_cell.length_a   1.000
_cell.length_b   1.000
_cell.length_c   1.000
_cell.angle_alpha   90.00
_cell.angle_beta   90.00
_cell.angle_gamma   90.00
#
_symmetry.space_group_name_H-M   'P 1'
#
loop_
_entity.id
_entity.type
_entity.pdbx_description
1 polymer ?
#
loop_
_entity_poly.entity_id
_entity_poly.type
_entity_poly.pdbx_seq_one_letter_code
_entity_poly.pdbx_strand_id
1 'polypeptide(L)'
;MNPADIPEDQWVIDYDNDPEDIRDQMELFLFKFPEVGRENITELMFEFQKFDLDRDGKLEEDQALHLLERKGTAKTLLELREMMNKMTNESEDRRINFLKWSTCYYEKSWMLLHRFTNQKAYEEAMENIQQAKNMAMKVEEEMRLAKANDEKIAKERAEQLEKEAKLTGVAGMKAFFQRKAEESREDKTLTNEQRIKQEAARRREMREAKVRQRAAEEAAKKAQDSAFCRMKAEQEMAEARAKADHDKELLDQIKKDELRQKREEFKRKHEAIFGGTPKK
;
A
#
# COMPACT_ATOMS: atom_id res chain seq x y z
N MET A 1 15.35 -26.51 -1.42
CA MET A 1 14.88 -26.35 -2.81
C MET A 1 15.62 -25.18 -3.40
N ASN A 2 16.25 -25.38 -4.56
CA ASN A 2 16.97 -24.32 -5.26
C ASN A 2 15.92 -23.38 -5.88
N PRO A 3 15.97 -22.05 -5.69
CA PRO A 3 15.01 -21.13 -6.32
C PRO A 3 15.09 -21.13 -7.86
N ALA A 4 16.12 -21.75 -8.44
CA ALA A 4 16.28 -21.98 -9.88
C ALA A 4 15.55 -23.23 -10.41
N ASP A 5 14.99 -24.08 -9.54
CA ASP A 5 14.29 -25.31 -9.93
C ASP A 5 12.76 -25.13 -10.03
N ILE A 6 12.25 -23.89 -9.93
CA ILE A 6 10.83 -23.62 -10.16
C ILE A 6 10.64 -23.43 -11.66
N PRO A 7 9.92 -24.33 -12.36
CA PRO A 7 9.72 -24.25 -13.81
C PRO A 7 9.12 -22.90 -14.19
N GLU A 8 9.63 -22.25 -15.25
CA GLU A 8 9.10 -20.97 -15.76
C GLU A 8 7.60 -21.05 -16.09
N ASP A 9 7.08 -22.25 -16.40
CA ASP A 9 5.67 -22.52 -16.70
C ASP A 9 4.73 -22.60 -15.47
N GLN A 10 5.24 -22.37 -14.24
CA GLN A 10 4.41 -22.39 -13.02
C GLN A 10 4.16 -21.03 -12.37
N TRP A 11 4.65 -19.94 -12.94
CA TRP A 11 4.31 -18.60 -12.50
C TRP A 11 3.02 -18.15 -13.18
N VAL A 12 1.91 -18.84 -12.89
CA VAL A 12 0.59 -18.30 -13.18
C VAL A 12 0.46 -17.06 -12.31
N ILE A 13 0.66 -15.88 -12.91
CA ILE A 13 0.28 -14.63 -12.26
C ILE A 13 -1.22 -14.72 -12.12
N ASP A 14 -1.67 -14.99 -10.91
CA ASP A 14 -3.09 -15.09 -10.59
C ASP A 14 -3.64 -13.66 -10.52
N TYR A 15 -3.93 -13.11 -11.70
CA TYR A 15 -4.50 -11.76 -11.89
C TYR A 15 -5.88 -11.62 -11.21
N ASP A 16 -6.50 -12.73 -10.83
CA ASP A 16 -7.80 -12.76 -10.15
C ASP A 16 -7.71 -12.40 -8.65
N ASN A 17 -6.50 -12.33 -8.08
CA ASN A 17 -6.28 -12.00 -6.66
C ASN A 17 -5.95 -10.51 -6.40
N ASP A 18 -6.09 -9.65 -7.42
CA ASP A 18 -5.94 -8.22 -7.21
C ASP A 18 -7.02 -7.71 -6.24
N PRO A 19 -6.65 -6.88 -5.24
CA PRO A 19 -7.64 -6.30 -4.36
C PRO A 19 -8.63 -5.43 -5.13
N GLU A 20 -9.93 -5.62 -4.88
CA GLU A 20 -10.98 -4.81 -5.51
C GLU A 20 -10.97 -3.37 -4.97
N ASP A 21 -10.75 -3.19 -3.67
CA ASP A 21 -10.75 -1.87 -3.04
C ASP A 21 -9.52 -1.05 -3.46
N ILE A 22 -9.76 0.18 -3.93
CA ILE A 22 -8.72 1.07 -4.42
C ILE A 22 -7.65 1.39 -3.36
N ARG A 23 -8.02 1.41 -2.08
CA ARG A 23 -7.06 1.66 -1.00
C ARG A 23 -6.15 0.45 -0.82
N ASP A 24 -6.70 -0.75 -0.90
CA ASP A 24 -5.92 -1.98 -0.78
C ASP A 24 -4.99 -2.15 -2.00
N GLN A 25 -5.44 -1.73 -3.19
CA GLN A 25 -4.58 -1.57 -4.37
C GLN A 25 -3.42 -0.59 -4.12
N MET A 26 -3.70 0.58 -3.54
CA MET A 26 -2.67 1.56 -3.16
C MET A 26 -1.65 0.97 -2.17
N GLU A 27 -2.11 0.24 -1.16
CA GLU A 27 -1.24 -0.41 -0.18
C GLU A 27 -0.35 -1.48 -0.81
N LEU A 28 -0.91 -2.32 -1.68
CA LEU A 28 -0.15 -3.30 -2.45
C LEU A 28 0.95 -2.63 -3.29
N PHE A 29 0.61 -1.54 -3.97
CA PHE A 29 1.58 -0.78 -4.76
C PHE A 29 2.70 -0.20 -3.89
N LEU A 30 2.36 0.41 -2.76
CA LEU A 30 3.35 0.96 -1.81
C LEU A 30 4.22 -0.10 -1.17
N PHE A 31 3.66 -1.28 -0.90
CA PHE A 31 4.40 -2.40 -0.36
C PHE A 31 5.52 -2.82 -1.33
N LYS A 32 5.22 -2.83 -2.63
CA LYS A 32 6.19 -3.18 -3.67
C LYS A 32 7.14 -2.05 -4.05
N PHE A 33 6.65 -0.82 -4.05
CA PHE A 33 7.40 0.35 -4.50
C PHE A 33 7.38 1.46 -3.44
N PRO A 34 7.99 1.23 -2.26
CA PRO A 34 7.98 2.19 -1.16
C PRO A 34 8.70 3.50 -1.49
N GLU A 35 9.62 3.48 -2.47
CA GLU A 35 10.35 4.66 -2.94
C GLU A 35 9.45 5.75 -3.56
N VAL A 36 8.23 5.39 -3.98
CA VAL A 36 7.27 6.35 -4.54
C VAL A 36 6.74 7.30 -3.46
N GLY A 37 6.69 6.85 -2.19
CA GLY A 37 6.15 7.62 -1.08
C GLY A 37 4.62 7.59 -1.00
N ARG A 38 4.10 7.55 0.23
CA ARG A 38 2.67 7.41 0.51
C ARG A 38 1.89 8.65 0.10
N GLU A 39 2.46 9.83 0.30
CA GLU A 39 1.82 11.11 -0.03
C GLU A 39 1.53 11.20 -1.53
N ASN A 40 2.52 10.89 -2.36
CA ASN A 40 2.42 10.95 -3.82
C ASN A 40 1.38 9.96 -4.37
N ILE A 41 1.36 8.72 -3.87
CA ILE A 41 0.36 7.74 -4.31
C ILE A 41 -1.05 8.10 -3.82
N THR A 42 -1.17 8.71 -2.65
CA THR A 42 -2.46 9.13 -2.08
C THR A 42 -3.05 10.27 -2.92
N GLU A 43 -2.23 11.23 -3.34
CA GLU A 43 -2.64 12.28 -4.28
C GLU A 43 -3.08 11.69 -5.64
N LEU A 44 -2.33 10.71 -6.16
CA LEU A 44 -2.69 10.02 -7.40
C LEU A 44 -4.02 9.26 -7.27
N MET A 45 -4.25 8.60 -6.13
CA MET A 45 -5.50 7.91 -5.82
C MET A 45 -6.68 8.88 -5.80
N PHE A 46 -6.54 10.04 -5.14
CA PHE A 46 -7.59 11.05 -5.12
C PHE A 46 -7.88 11.64 -6.50
N GLU A 47 -6.87 11.70 -7.37
CA GLU A 47 -7.08 12.11 -8.75
C GLU A 47 -7.82 11.05 -9.55
N PHE A 48 -7.40 9.79 -9.45
CA PHE A 48 -8.07 8.65 -10.09
C PHE A 48 -9.55 8.58 -9.70
N GLN A 49 -9.86 8.72 -8.40
CA GLN A 49 -11.23 8.71 -7.87
C GLN A 49 -12.13 9.82 -8.40
N LYS A 50 -11.58 10.92 -8.96
CA LYS A 50 -12.41 11.96 -9.59
C LYS A 50 -13.00 11.51 -10.93
N PHE A 51 -12.40 10.50 -11.54
CA PHE A 51 -12.79 9.97 -12.84
C PHE A 51 -13.51 8.63 -12.74
N ASP A 52 -13.36 7.93 -11.62
CA ASP A 52 -14.11 6.72 -11.27
C ASP A 52 -15.55 7.11 -10.86
N LEU A 53 -16.41 7.27 -11.87
CA LEU A 53 -17.79 7.71 -11.67
C LEU A 53 -18.63 6.63 -10.98
N ASP A 54 -18.36 5.36 -11.28
CA ASP A 54 -19.09 4.21 -10.78
C ASP A 54 -18.62 3.77 -9.39
N ARG A 55 -17.44 4.24 -8.96
CA ARG A 55 -16.81 3.95 -7.67
C ARG A 55 -16.54 2.46 -7.48
N ASP A 56 -16.24 1.76 -8.56
CA ASP A 56 -15.90 0.34 -8.57
C ASP A 56 -14.38 0.10 -8.53
N GLY A 57 -13.58 1.18 -8.45
CA GLY A 57 -12.12 1.10 -8.44
C GLY A 57 -11.51 0.81 -9.81
N LYS A 58 -12.30 0.87 -10.89
CA LYS A 58 -11.88 0.62 -12.26
C LYS A 58 -12.36 1.76 -13.16
N LEU A 59 -11.49 2.23 -14.04
CA LEU A 59 -11.87 3.21 -15.06
C LEU A 59 -12.24 2.51 -16.35
N GLU A 60 -13.41 2.84 -16.87
CA GLU A 60 -13.81 2.52 -18.24
C GLU A 60 -12.94 3.26 -19.27
N GLU A 61 -13.01 2.83 -20.54
CA GLU A 61 -12.21 3.40 -21.64
C GLU A 61 -12.34 4.93 -21.72
N ASP A 62 -13.56 5.45 -21.71
CA ASP A 62 -13.84 6.88 -21.79
C ASP A 62 -13.34 7.66 -20.55
N GLN A 63 -13.52 7.11 -19.35
CA GLN A 63 -13.06 7.71 -18.10
C GLN A 63 -11.52 7.79 -18.05
N ALA A 64 -10.83 6.72 -18.46
CA ALA A 64 -9.37 6.69 -18.51
C ALA A 64 -8.81 7.64 -19.57
N LEU A 65 -9.47 7.76 -20.74
CA LEU A 65 -9.08 8.73 -21.77
C LEU A 65 -9.20 10.16 -21.25
N HIS A 66 -10.30 10.52 -20.56
CA HIS A 66 -10.44 11.85 -19.95
C HIS A 66 -9.37 12.13 -18.87
N LEU A 67 -9.00 11.11 -18.07
CA LEU A 67 -7.91 11.23 -17.10
C LEU A 67 -6.58 11.54 -17.81
N LEU A 68 -6.27 10.82 -18.88
CA LEU A 68 -5.06 11.03 -19.68
C LEU A 68 -5.02 12.40 -20.36
N GLU A 69 -6.14 12.86 -20.91
CA GLU A 69 -6.26 14.19 -21.52
C GLU A 69 -5.98 15.30 -20.51
N ARG A 70 -6.53 15.19 -19.29
CA ARG A 70 -6.32 16.18 -18.22
C ARG A 70 -4.85 16.26 -17.79
N LYS A 71 -4.12 15.13 -17.82
CA LYS A 71 -2.70 15.08 -17.45
C LYS A 71 -1.77 15.77 -18.44
N GLY A 72 -2.29 16.24 -19.59
CA GLY A 72 -1.66 17.32 -20.32
C GLY A 72 -0.62 16.88 -21.36
N THR A 73 -0.62 15.63 -21.80
CA THR A 73 0.01 15.31 -23.08
C THR A 73 -1.01 15.54 -24.19
N ALA A 74 -0.79 16.57 -25.01
CA ALA A 74 -1.58 16.82 -26.22
C ALA A 74 -1.35 15.67 -27.22
N LYS A 75 -2.05 14.56 -26.98
CA LYS A 75 -2.02 13.34 -27.78
C LYS A 75 -3.34 13.22 -28.52
N THR A 76 -3.27 12.67 -29.71
CA THR A 76 -4.46 12.32 -30.48
C THR A 76 -5.19 11.17 -29.81
N LEU A 77 -6.49 11.02 -30.09
CA LEU A 77 -7.30 9.91 -29.57
C LEU A 77 -6.68 8.53 -29.89
N LEU A 78 -6.02 8.40 -31.04
CA LEU A 78 -5.35 7.17 -31.45
C LEU A 78 -4.16 6.85 -30.52
N GLU A 79 -3.34 7.84 -30.20
CA GLU A 79 -2.19 7.69 -29.30
C GLU A 79 -2.64 7.42 -27.85
N LEU A 80 -3.74 8.04 -27.41
CA LEU A 80 -4.31 7.78 -26.09
C LEU A 80 -4.84 6.35 -25.98
N ARG A 81 -5.51 5.84 -27.01
CA ARG A 81 -5.92 4.43 -27.09
C ARG A 81 -4.74 3.48 -27.13
N GLU A 82 -3.66 3.84 -27.83
CA GLU A 82 -2.44 3.03 -27.84
C GLU A 82 -1.79 2.99 -26.45
N MET A 83 -1.75 4.12 -25.73
CA MET A 83 -1.31 4.15 -24.34
C MET A 83 -2.17 3.26 -23.45
N MET A 84 -3.50 3.36 -23.60
CA MET A 84 -4.44 2.54 -22.85
C MET A 84 -4.23 1.04 -23.10
N ASN A 85 -4.07 0.64 -24.36
CA ASN A 85 -3.77 -0.76 -24.72
C ASN A 85 -2.45 -1.25 -24.12
N LYS A 86 -1.43 -0.38 -24.05
CA LYS A 86 -0.17 -0.70 -23.37
C LYS A 86 -0.35 -0.87 -21.86
N MET A 87 -1.26 -0.11 -21.23
CA MET A 87 -1.54 -0.24 -19.79
C MET A 87 -2.37 -1.48 -19.45
N THR A 88 -3.28 -1.88 -20.33
CA THR A 88 -4.12 -3.07 -20.11
C THR A 88 -3.41 -4.37 -20.42
N ASN A 89 -2.19 -4.34 -20.99
CA ASN A 89 -1.42 -5.52 -21.40
C ASN A 89 -2.25 -6.51 -22.23
N GLU A 90 -3.06 -6.00 -23.17
CA GLU A 90 -3.97 -6.80 -24.01
C GLU A 90 -5.03 -7.62 -23.24
N SER A 91 -5.25 -7.32 -21.96
CA SER A 91 -6.37 -7.90 -21.20
C SER A 91 -7.69 -7.61 -21.90
N GLU A 92 -8.58 -8.62 -21.98
CA GLU A 92 -9.92 -8.47 -22.55
C GLU A 92 -10.76 -7.42 -21.82
N ASP A 93 -10.48 -7.22 -20.54
CA ASP A 93 -11.12 -6.21 -19.72
C ASP A 93 -10.43 -4.86 -20.03
N ARG A 94 -11.02 -4.07 -20.93
CA ARG A 94 -10.57 -2.72 -21.33
C ARG A 94 -10.66 -1.69 -20.20
N ARG A 95 -10.68 -2.15 -18.95
CA ARG A 95 -10.75 -1.35 -17.74
C ARG A 95 -9.38 -1.21 -17.12
N ILE A 96 -9.11 -0.02 -16.61
CA ILE A 96 -7.86 0.29 -15.90
C ILE A 96 -8.18 0.38 -14.41
N ASN A 97 -7.70 -0.59 -13.62
CA ASN A 97 -7.71 -0.45 -12.16
C ASN A 97 -6.61 0.50 -11.70
N PHE A 98 -6.66 0.90 -10.42
CA PHE A 98 -5.69 1.85 -9.87
C PHE A 98 -4.26 1.31 -9.86
N LEU A 99 -4.07 -0.01 -9.74
CA LEU A 99 -2.74 -0.64 -9.87
C LEU A 99 -2.15 -0.42 -11.27
N LYS A 100 -2.92 -0.72 -12.33
CA LYS A 100 -2.47 -0.55 -13.73
C LYS A 100 -2.12 0.91 -14.00
N TRP A 101 -2.97 1.82 -13.51
CA TRP A 101 -2.71 3.25 -13.59
C TRP A 101 -1.42 3.65 -12.87
N SER A 102 -1.23 3.22 -11.63
CA SER A 102 -0.06 3.57 -10.81
C SER A 102 1.24 3.01 -11.37
N THR A 103 1.21 1.77 -11.85
CA THR A 103 2.37 1.14 -12.50
C THR A 103 2.76 1.88 -13.77
N CYS A 104 1.80 2.28 -14.60
CA CYS A 104 2.10 3.08 -15.79
C CYS A 104 2.61 4.47 -15.43
N TYR A 105 1.96 5.17 -14.50
CA TYR A 105 2.28 6.54 -14.11
C TYR A 105 3.71 6.67 -13.56
N TYR A 106 4.16 5.70 -12.75
CA TYR A 106 5.51 5.66 -12.18
C TYR A 106 6.50 4.80 -12.97
N GLU A 107 6.12 4.36 -14.18
CA GLU A 107 6.93 3.52 -15.06
C GLU A 107 7.45 2.24 -14.36
N LYS A 108 6.63 1.64 -13.50
CA LYS A 108 6.92 0.40 -12.78
C LYS A 108 6.45 -0.81 -13.58
N SER A 109 7.16 -1.93 -13.43
CA SER A 109 6.82 -3.17 -14.13
C SER A 109 5.62 -3.86 -13.47
N TRP A 110 4.58 -4.11 -14.28
CA TRP A 110 3.41 -4.90 -13.88
C TRP A 110 3.80 -6.31 -13.41
N MET A 111 4.80 -6.91 -14.06
CA MET A 111 5.33 -8.21 -13.68
C MET A 111 5.99 -8.17 -12.30
N LEU A 112 6.73 -7.10 -11.99
CA LEU A 112 7.38 -6.96 -10.67
C LEU A 112 6.38 -6.71 -9.55
N LEU A 113 5.28 -6.00 -9.83
CA LEU A 113 4.20 -5.79 -8.86
C LEU A 113 3.64 -7.14 -8.36
N HIS A 114 3.40 -8.07 -9.29
CA HIS A 114 2.81 -9.38 -8.98
C HIS A 114 3.83 -10.48 -8.68
N ARG A 115 5.12 -10.24 -8.90
CA ARG A 115 6.17 -11.19 -8.54
C ARG A 115 6.41 -11.13 -7.04
N PHE A 116 5.80 -12.04 -6.30
CA PHE A 116 6.11 -12.28 -4.89
C PHE A 116 7.14 -13.39 -4.77
N THR A 117 8.35 -13.05 -4.33
CA THR A 117 9.35 -14.04 -3.89
C THR A 117 8.88 -14.83 -2.67
N ASN A 118 7.91 -14.30 -1.90
CA ASN A 118 7.34 -14.96 -0.74
C ASN A 118 5.85 -14.60 -0.58
N GLN A 119 4.96 -15.41 -1.18
CA GLN A 119 3.50 -15.24 -1.12
C GLN A 119 2.99 -15.12 0.32
N LYS A 120 3.58 -15.90 1.24
CA LYS A 120 3.20 -15.89 2.65
C LYS A 120 3.49 -14.55 3.32
N ALA A 121 4.62 -13.90 2.99
CA ALA A 121 4.94 -12.58 3.52
C ALA A 121 3.98 -11.49 3.01
N TYR A 122 3.44 -11.65 1.80
CA TYR A 122 2.42 -10.77 1.26
C TYR A 122 1.07 -10.96 1.96
N GLU A 123 0.62 -12.20 2.12
CA GLU A 123 -0.61 -12.51 2.87
C GLU A 123 -0.53 -11.97 4.31
N GLU A 124 0.60 -12.18 5.00
CA GLU A 124 0.82 -11.61 6.34
C GLU A 124 0.83 -10.08 6.33
N ALA A 125 1.40 -9.44 5.30
CA ALA A 125 1.39 -7.97 5.19
C ALA A 125 -0.04 -7.43 4.96
N MET A 126 -0.80 -8.05 4.06
CA MET A 126 -2.19 -7.67 3.78
C MET A 126 -3.10 -7.91 4.98
N GLU A 127 -2.90 -9.02 5.72
CA GLU A 127 -3.64 -9.27 6.96
C GLU A 127 -3.33 -8.18 8.00
N ASN A 128 -2.07 -7.81 8.18
CA ASN A 128 -1.68 -6.73 9.10
C ASN A 128 -2.28 -5.37 8.69
N ILE A 129 -2.31 -5.06 7.39
CA ILE A 129 -2.95 -3.85 6.85
C ILE A 129 -4.46 -3.89 7.13
N GLN A 130 -5.12 -5.03 6.89
CA GLN A 130 -6.55 -5.18 7.14
C GLN A 130 -6.88 -5.06 8.63
N GLN A 131 -6.05 -5.62 9.51
CA GLN A 131 -6.20 -5.48 10.95
C GLN A 131 -6.04 -4.01 11.38
N ALA A 132 -5.05 -3.30 10.84
CA ALA A 132 -4.87 -1.87 11.08
C ALA A 132 -6.05 -1.03 10.58
N LYS A 133 -6.58 -1.33 9.38
CA LYS A 133 -7.78 -0.70 8.80
C LYS A 133 -9.01 -0.90 9.69
N ASN A 134 -9.24 -2.13 10.15
CA ASN A 134 -10.33 -2.47 11.06
C ASN A 134 -10.20 -1.76 12.41
N MET A 135 -8.99 -1.64 12.94
CA MET A 135 -8.73 -0.89 14.18
C MET A 135 -8.98 0.61 13.99
N ALA A 136 -8.49 1.21 12.90
CA ALA A 136 -8.71 2.62 12.60
C ALA A 136 -10.20 2.96 12.43
N MET A 137 -10.96 2.11 11.72
CA MET A 137 -12.39 2.28 11.53
C MET A 137 -13.17 2.23 12.85
N LYS A 138 -12.80 1.32 13.77
CA LYS A 138 -13.41 1.26 15.11
C LYS A 138 -13.16 2.55 15.91
N VAL A 139 -11.92 3.06 15.88
CA VAL A 139 -11.59 4.31 16.58
C VAL A 139 -12.34 5.50 15.96
N GLU A 140 -12.48 5.56 14.64
CA GLU A 140 -13.25 6.61 13.96
C GLU A 140 -14.73 6.57 14.33
N GLU A 141 -15.34 5.39 14.38
CA GLU A 141 -16.75 5.23 14.77
C GLU A 141 -16.95 5.61 16.25
N GLU A 142 -16.04 5.22 17.14
CA GLU A 142 -16.08 5.65 18.55
C GLU A 142 -15.98 7.19 18.69
N MET A 143 -15.10 7.83 17.92
CA MET A 143 -15.01 9.30 17.88
C MET A 143 -16.27 9.96 17.31
N ARG A 144 -16.89 9.36 16.28
CA ARG A 144 -18.12 9.86 15.67
C ARG A 144 -19.29 9.80 16.65
N LEU A 145 -19.45 8.68 17.35
CA LEU A 145 -20.48 8.51 18.38
C LEU A 145 -20.26 9.46 19.56
N ALA A 146 -19.01 9.64 20.00
CA ALA A 146 -18.69 10.61 21.04
C ALA A 146 -19.07 12.04 20.63
N LYS A 147 -18.73 12.44 19.40
CA LYS A 147 -19.06 13.77 18.87
C LYS A 147 -20.57 13.98 18.72
N ALA A 148 -21.30 12.98 18.23
CA ALA A 148 -22.76 13.05 18.10
C ALA A 148 -23.45 13.18 19.47
N ASN A 149 -22.94 12.48 20.48
CA ASN A 149 -23.46 12.59 21.85
C ASN A 149 -23.16 13.97 22.45
N ASP A 150 -21.94 14.47 22.27
CA ASP A 150 -21.54 15.81 22.73
C ASP A 150 -22.40 16.91 22.07
N GLU A 151 -22.69 16.78 20.77
CA GLU A 151 -23.55 17.71 20.03
C GLU A 151 -25.01 17.64 20.50
N LYS A 152 -25.53 16.44 20.78
CA LYS A 152 -26.87 16.28 21.35
C LYS A 152 -26.98 16.93 22.72
N ILE A 153 -26.00 16.70 23.60
CA ILE A 153 -25.94 17.31 24.93
C ILE A 153 -25.85 18.84 24.82
N ALA A 154 -25.04 19.36 23.89
CA ALA A 154 -24.91 20.78 23.65
C ALA A 154 -26.23 21.41 23.16
N LYS A 155 -26.96 20.72 22.27
CA LYS A 155 -28.26 21.18 21.76
C LYS A 155 -29.33 21.19 22.85
N GLU A 156 -29.42 20.13 23.65
CA GLU A 156 -30.35 20.07 24.79
C GLU A 156 -30.09 21.20 25.80
N ARG A 157 -28.82 21.50 26.09
CA ARG A 157 -28.44 22.64 26.93
C ARG A 157 -28.81 23.99 26.31
N ALA A 158 -28.61 24.16 25.01
CA ALA A 158 -28.96 25.39 24.31
C ALA A 158 -30.49 25.62 24.31
N GLU A 159 -31.28 24.58 24.08
CA GLU A 159 -32.75 24.66 24.13
C GLU A 159 -33.28 24.98 25.53
N GLN A 160 -32.64 24.44 26.59
CA GLN A 160 -32.96 24.78 27.97
C GLN A 160 -32.64 26.25 28.28
N LEU A 161 -31.47 26.73 27.85
CA LEU A 161 -31.07 28.14 27.98
C LEU A 161 -32.03 29.09 27.25
N GLU A 162 -32.51 28.72 26.07
CA GLU A 162 -33.45 29.55 25.31
C GLU A 162 -34.84 29.59 25.97
N LYS A 163 -35.33 28.47 26.50
CA LYS A 163 -36.58 28.40 27.27
C LYS A 163 -36.50 29.23 28.55
N GLU A 164 -35.36 29.23 29.23
CA GLU A 164 -35.10 30.08 30.39
C GLU A 164 -35.01 31.57 30.01
N ALA A 165 -34.35 31.91 28.91
CA ALA A 165 -34.22 33.30 28.45
C ALA A 165 -35.59 33.94 28.12
N LYS A 166 -36.58 33.12 27.73
CA LYS A 166 -37.97 33.56 27.49
C LYS A 166 -38.75 33.81 28.78
N LEU A 167 -38.31 33.30 29.93
CA LEU A 167 -38.92 33.55 31.23
C LEU A 167 -38.30 34.81 31.86
N THR A 168 -39.08 35.87 32.05
CA THR A 168 -38.62 37.12 32.68
C THR A 168 -39.06 37.24 34.15
N GLY A 169 -38.35 38.04 34.94
CA GLY A 169 -38.66 38.29 36.35
C GLY A 169 -38.35 37.11 37.29
N VAL A 170 -39.16 36.94 38.34
CA VAL A 170 -38.94 35.92 39.40
C VAL A 170 -39.01 34.49 38.86
N ALA A 171 -39.79 34.26 37.80
CA ALA A 171 -39.90 32.95 37.14
C ALA A 171 -38.61 32.56 36.39
N GLY A 172 -37.99 33.50 35.69
CA GLY A 172 -36.69 33.30 35.04
C GLY A 172 -35.57 33.07 36.05
N MET A 173 -35.57 33.84 37.15
CA MET A 173 -34.63 33.64 38.26
C MET A 173 -34.79 32.25 38.88
N LYS A 174 -36.03 31.80 39.13
CA LYS A 174 -36.31 30.47 39.67
C LYS A 174 -35.81 29.36 38.73
N ALA A 175 -36.08 29.44 37.44
CA ALA A 175 -35.63 28.45 36.45
C ALA A 175 -34.08 28.39 36.37
N PHE A 176 -33.40 29.54 36.38
CA PHE A 176 -31.94 29.61 36.44
C PHE A 176 -31.36 28.94 37.70
N PHE A 177 -31.92 29.23 38.89
CA PHE A 177 -31.48 28.61 40.14
C PHE A 177 -31.81 27.13 40.22
N GLN A 178 -32.92 26.70 39.62
CA GLN A 178 -33.32 25.29 39.59
C GLN A 178 -32.39 24.48 38.68
N ARG A 179 -32.04 24.98 37.49
CA ARG A 179 -31.00 24.38 36.65
C ARG A 179 -29.64 24.39 37.34
N LYS A 180 -29.22 25.51 37.94
CA LYS A 180 -27.96 25.55 38.72
C LYS A 180 -27.97 24.55 39.87
N ALA A 181 -29.12 24.33 40.49
CA ALA A 181 -29.29 23.35 41.56
C ALA A 181 -29.29 21.90 41.04
N GLU A 182 -29.87 21.65 39.87
CA GLU A 182 -29.85 20.35 39.16
C GLU A 182 -28.46 20.02 38.61
N GLU A 183 -27.79 20.96 37.95
CA GLU A 183 -26.35 20.88 37.63
C GLU A 183 -25.55 20.61 38.90
N SER A 184 -25.82 21.31 40.01
CA SER A 184 -25.13 21.05 41.28
C SER A 184 -25.54 19.74 41.98
N ARG A 185 -26.65 19.10 41.57
CA ARG A 185 -27.13 17.81 42.11
C ARG A 185 -26.59 16.64 41.30
N GLU A 186 -26.47 16.79 39.99
CA GLU A 186 -25.67 15.89 39.14
C GLU A 186 -24.17 16.01 39.48
N ASP A 187 -23.73 17.16 40.00
CA ASP A 187 -22.35 17.47 40.38
C ASP A 187 -22.12 17.41 41.92
N LYS A 188 -22.72 16.41 42.59
CA LYS A 188 -22.28 15.92 43.92
C LYS A 188 -21.69 14.51 43.70
N THR A 189 -20.40 14.28 43.57
CA THR A 189 -19.32 14.71 44.46
C THR A 189 -17.97 14.52 43.76
N LEU A 190 -17.49 15.55 43.08
CA LEU A 190 -16.07 15.73 42.91
C LEU A 190 -15.75 17.13 43.44
N THR A 191 -15.07 17.22 44.58
CA THR A 191 -14.49 18.48 45.06
C THR A 191 -13.70 19.14 43.92
N ASN A 192 -13.48 20.47 43.95
CA ASN A 192 -12.64 21.12 42.92
C ASN A 192 -11.31 20.38 42.71
N GLU A 193 -10.73 19.83 43.77
CA GLU A 193 -9.59 18.92 43.72
C GLU A 193 -9.84 17.64 42.90
N GLN A 194 -10.98 17.00 43.07
CA GLN A 194 -11.35 15.79 42.33
C GLN A 194 -11.70 16.07 40.86
N ARG A 195 -12.29 17.24 40.53
CA ARG A 195 -12.46 17.68 39.13
C ARG A 195 -11.12 17.98 38.48
N ILE A 196 -10.21 18.65 39.19
CA ILE A 196 -8.84 18.88 38.71
C ILE A 196 -8.11 17.55 38.54
N LYS A 197 -8.28 16.59 39.46
CA LYS A 197 -7.70 15.23 39.35
C LYS A 197 -8.29 14.45 38.17
N GLN A 198 -9.60 14.50 37.94
CA GLN A 198 -10.22 13.84 36.80
C GLN A 198 -9.84 14.48 35.48
N GLU A 199 -9.80 15.81 35.39
CA GLU A 199 -9.37 16.48 34.17
C GLU A 199 -7.87 16.28 33.91
N ALA A 200 -7.05 16.26 34.96
CA ALA A 200 -5.65 15.88 34.86
C ALA A 200 -5.50 14.41 34.42
N ALA A 201 -6.34 13.50 34.92
CA ALA A 201 -6.37 12.10 34.51
C ALA A 201 -6.79 11.96 33.04
N ARG A 202 -7.85 12.66 32.60
CA ARG A 202 -8.32 12.68 31.20
C ARG A 202 -7.27 13.26 30.25
N ARG A 203 -6.57 14.33 30.68
CA ARG A 203 -5.43 14.90 29.94
C ARG A 203 -4.20 14.00 29.96
N ARG A 204 -4.04 13.14 30.97
CA ARG A 204 -3.00 12.10 31.01
C ARG A 204 -3.35 10.98 30.06
N GLU A 205 -4.56 10.44 30.12
CA GLU A 205 -5.05 9.40 29.23
C GLU A 205 -5.03 9.85 27.76
N MET A 206 -5.45 11.07 27.44
CA MET A 206 -5.33 11.62 26.09
C MET A 206 -3.87 11.74 25.63
N ARG A 207 -2.95 12.11 26.54
CA ARG A 207 -1.52 12.17 26.23
C ARG A 207 -0.93 10.77 26.07
N GLU A 208 -1.28 9.83 26.94
CA GLU A 208 -0.85 8.43 26.86
C GLU A 208 -1.43 7.73 25.64
N ALA A 209 -2.67 8.03 25.24
CA ALA A 209 -3.28 7.55 24.01
C ALA A 209 -2.56 8.10 22.78
N LYS A 210 -2.25 9.40 22.75
CA LYS A 210 -1.41 9.98 21.68
C LYS A 210 0.01 9.40 21.66
N VAL A 211 0.60 9.15 22.82
CA VAL A 211 1.92 8.51 22.91
C VAL A 211 1.85 7.07 22.45
N ARG A 212 0.81 6.30 22.81
CA ARG A 212 0.58 4.94 22.30
C ARG A 212 0.33 4.92 20.81
N GLN A 213 -0.45 5.87 20.28
CA GLN A 213 -0.68 6.01 18.85
C GLN A 213 0.64 6.28 18.11
N ARG A 214 1.43 7.26 18.58
CA ARG A 214 2.75 7.54 18.00
C ARG A 214 3.71 6.36 18.14
N ALA A 215 3.72 5.67 19.28
CA ALA A 215 4.55 4.48 19.47
C ALA A 215 4.12 3.32 18.55
N ALA A 216 2.82 3.16 18.30
CA ALA A 216 2.29 2.18 17.36
C ALA A 216 2.65 2.54 15.91
N GLU A 217 2.50 3.81 15.51
CA GLU A 217 2.92 4.31 14.19
C GLU A 217 4.43 4.16 14.00
N GLU A 218 5.23 4.46 15.01
CA GLU A 218 6.69 4.34 14.96
C GLU A 218 7.15 2.87 14.97
N ALA A 219 6.44 1.98 15.68
CA ALA A 219 6.67 0.54 15.62
C ALA A 219 6.29 -0.03 14.24
N ALA A 220 5.17 0.39 13.66
CA ALA A 220 4.77 0.02 12.30
C ALA A 220 5.80 0.50 11.27
N LYS A 221 6.28 1.73 11.40
CA LYS A 221 7.34 2.28 10.55
C LYS A 221 8.65 1.50 10.70
N LYS A 222 9.09 1.19 11.92
CA LYS A 222 10.30 0.37 12.15
C LYS A 222 10.14 -1.06 11.62
N ALA A 223 8.94 -1.64 11.69
CA ALA A 223 8.66 -2.95 11.12
C ALA A 223 8.74 -2.92 9.59
N GLN A 224 8.18 -1.88 8.95
CA GLN A 224 8.32 -1.64 7.51
C GLN A 224 9.79 -1.43 7.11
N ASP A 225 10.53 -0.58 7.81
CA ASP A 225 11.96 -0.33 7.52
C ASP A 225 12.80 -1.61 7.71
N SER A 226 12.53 -2.39 8.74
CA SER A 226 13.17 -3.71 8.96
C SER A 226 12.86 -4.69 7.84
N ALA A 227 11.59 -4.76 7.40
CA ALA A 227 11.18 -5.62 6.29
C ALA A 227 11.87 -5.20 4.99
N PHE A 228 11.96 -3.89 4.73
CA PHE A 228 12.68 -3.33 3.59
C PHE A 228 14.16 -3.68 3.60
N CYS A 229 14.85 -3.50 4.73
CA CYS A 229 16.26 -3.87 4.87
C CYS A 229 16.51 -5.36 4.63
N ARG A 230 15.61 -6.24 5.09
CA ARG A 230 15.70 -7.69 4.81
C ARG A 230 15.50 -8.00 3.34
N MET A 231 14.48 -7.42 2.72
CA MET A 231 14.18 -7.62 1.30
C MET A 231 15.35 -7.16 0.42
N LYS A 232 15.94 -5.99 0.72
CA LYS A 232 17.10 -5.47 0.00
C LYS A 232 18.33 -6.37 0.15
N ALA A 233 18.61 -6.84 1.36
CA ALA A 233 19.73 -7.75 1.61
C ALA A 233 19.53 -9.11 0.89
N GLU A 234 18.30 -9.62 0.84
CA GLU A 234 17.97 -10.84 0.09
C GLU A 234 18.14 -10.65 -1.42
N GLN A 235 17.74 -9.50 -1.96
CA GLN A 235 17.93 -9.17 -3.37
C GLN A 235 19.42 -9.10 -3.74
N GLU A 236 20.22 -8.39 -2.95
CA GLU A 236 21.68 -8.30 -3.17
C GLU A 236 22.35 -9.68 -3.09
N MET A 237 21.92 -10.55 -2.17
CA MET A 237 22.41 -11.93 -2.07
C MET A 237 21.96 -12.80 -3.25
N ALA A 238 20.75 -12.61 -3.77
CA ALA A 238 20.27 -13.30 -4.95
C ALA A 238 21.02 -12.89 -6.21
N GLU A 239 21.27 -11.59 -6.40
CA GLU A 239 22.09 -11.06 -7.50
C GLU A 239 23.53 -11.57 -7.43
N ALA A 240 24.12 -11.61 -6.23
CA ALA A 240 25.45 -12.17 -6.03
C ALA A 240 25.53 -13.67 -6.38
N ARG A 241 24.49 -14.45 -6.04
CA ARG A 241 24.40 -15.87 -6.41
C ARG A 241 24.26 -16.06 -7.92
N ALA A 242 23.35 -15.31 -8.55
CA ALA A 242 23.16 -15.36 -10.00
C ALA A 242 24.45 -15.03 -10.76
N LYS A 243 25.20 -14.03 -10.28
CA LYS A 243 26.51 -13.69 -10.84
C LYS A 243 27.53 -14.82 -10.66
N ALA A 244 27.59 -15.43 -9.49
CA ALA A 244 28.48 -16.56 -9.22
C ALA A 244 28.16 -17.78 -10.10
N ASP A 245 26.87 -18.07 -10.32
CA ASP A 245 26.42 -19.16 -11.17
C ASP A 245 26.76 -18.89 -12.65
N HIS A 246 26.53 -17.67 -13.13
CA HIS A 246 26.92 -17.25 -14.48
C HIS A 246 28.45 -17.35 -14.69
N ASP A 247 29.26 -16.87 -13.74
CA ASP A 247 30.72 -16.95 -13.82
C ASP A 247 31.21 -18.41 -13.83
N LYS A 248 30.54 -19.29 -13.08
CA LYS A 248 30.84 -20.73 -13.07
C LYS A 248 30.50 -21.39 -14.41
N GLU A 249 29.35 -21.07 -15.00
CA GLU A 249 28.95 -21.58 -16.31
C GLU A 249 29.93 -21.15 -17.41
N LEU A 250 30.37 -19.88 -17.35
CA LEU A 250 31.33 -19.32 -18.29
C LEU A 250 32.70 -20.02 -18.18
N LEU A 251 33.15 -20.35 -16.96
CA LEU A 251 34.36 -21.15 -16.73
C LEU A 251 34.24 -22.58 -17.27
N ASP A 252 33.09 -23.21 -17.10
CA ASP A 252 32.86 -24.57 -17.63
C ASP A 252 32.81 -24.57 -19.17
N GLN A 253 32.28 -23.51 -19.77
CA GLN A 253 32.30 -23.32 -21.22
C GLN A 253 33.74 -23.19 -21.76
N ILE A 254 34.56 -22.34 -21.12
CA ILE A 254 35.98 -22.16 -21.47
C ILE A 254 36.73 -23.49 -21.39
N LYS A 255 36.53 -24.28 -20.32
CA LYS A 255 37.17 -25.60 -20.18
C LYS A 255 36.75 -26.58 -21.27
N LYS A 256 35.47 -26.57 -21.67
CA LYS A 256 34.97 -27.42 -22.77
C LYS A 256 35.62 -27.03 -24.10
N ASP A 257 35.74 -25.73 -24.38
CA ASP A 257 36.37 -25.24 -25.60
C ASP A 257 37.88 -25.56 -25.66
N GLU A 258 38.60 -25.43 -24.54
CA GLU A 258 40.01 -25.85 -24.45
C GLU A 258 40.18 -27.35 -24.71
N LEU A 259 39.30 -28.19 -24.15
CA LEU A 259 39.30 -29.64 -24.37
C LEU A 259 39.02 -29.97 -25.84
N ARG A 260 38.11 -29.25 -26.48
CA ARG A 260 37.80 -29.40 -27.91
C ARG A 260 38.99 -29.01 -28.78
N GLN A 261 39.63 -27.87 -28.50
CA GLN A 261 40.84 -27.43 -29.22
C GLN A 261 41.96 -28.46 -29.09
N LYS A 262 42.23 -28.98 -27.88
CA LYS A 262 43.22 -30.04 -27.65
C LYS A 262 42.91 -31.32 -28.44
N ARG A 263 41.63 -31.71 -28.55
CA ARG A 263 41.20 -32.85 -29.38
C ARG A 263 41.39 -32.60 -30.87
N GLU A 264 41.07 -31.41 -31.36
CA GLU A 264 41.25 -31.04 -32.77
C GLU A 264 42.74 -30.93 -33.14
N GLU A 265 43.58 -30.38 -32.27
CA GLU A 265 45.03 -30.40 -32.43
C GLU A 265 45.59 -31.82 -32.46
N PHE A 266 45.11 -32.70 -31.56
CA PHE A 266 45.53 -34.10 -31.53
C PHE A 266 45.14 -34.82 -32.83
N LYS A 267 43.90 -34.61 -33.32
CA LYS A 267 43.45 -35.14 -34.61
C LYS A 267 44.30 -34.63 -35.77
N ARG A 268 44.57 -33.32 -35.84
CA ARG A 268 45.44 -32.73 -36.87
C ARG A 268 46.85 -33.31 -36.85
N LYS A 269 47.44 -33.46 -35.66
CA LYS A 269 48.76 -34.10 -35.49
C LYS A 269 48.72 -35.57 -35.94
N HIS A 270 47.67 -36.29 -35.58
CA HIS A 270 47.49 -37.69 -35.98
C HIS A 270 47.30 -37.85 -37.50
N GLU A 271 46.50 -37.00 -38.14
CA GLU A 271 46.33 -36.97 -39.60
C GLU A 271 47.62 -36.56 -40.32
N ALA A 272 48.41 -35.64 -39.77
CA ALA A 272 49.71 -35.28 -40.34
C ALA A 272 50.73 -36.44 -40.28
N ILE A 273 50.64 -37.30 -39.26
CA ILE A 273 51.57 -38.43 -39.07
C ILE A 273 51.11 -39.67 -39.85
N PHE A 274 49.80 -39.95 -39.90
CA PHE A 274 49.26 -41.21 -40.44
C PHE A 274 48.35 -41.06 -41.67
N GLY A 275 47.90 -39.84 -41.99
CA GLY A 275 47.01 -39.54 -43.13
C GLY A 275 47.73 -39.33 -44.46
N GLY A 276 49.03 -39.66 -44.55
CA GLY A 276 49.78 -39.67 -45.79
C GLY A 276 49.11 -40.59 -46.82
N THR A 277 48.51 -39.98 -47.83
CA THR A 277 47.83 -40.67 -48.93
C THR A 277 48.73 -41.74 -49.54
N PRO A 278 48.24 -42.98 -49.76
CA PRO A 278 48.98 -43.96 -50.53
C PRO A 278 49.07 -43.45 -51.97
N LYS A 279 50.26 -42.99 -52.36
CA LYS A 279 50.58 -42.70 -53.76
C LYS A 279 50.42 -44.01 -54.54
N LYS A 280 49.51 -43.97 -55.52
CA LYS A 280 49.36 -44.98 -56.57
C LYS A 280 50.68 -45.21 -57.29
#